data_AF-A0A9P5B0L9-F1
#
_entry.id   AF-A0A9P5B0L9-F1
#
_cell.length_a   1.000
_cell.length_b   1.000
_cell.length_c   1.000
_cell.angle_alpha   90.00
_cell.angle_beta   90.00
_cell.angle_gamma   90.00
#
_symmetry.space_group_name_H-M   'P 1'
#
loop_
_entity.id
_entity.type
_entity.pdbx_description
1 polymer ?
#
loop_
_entity_poly.entity_id
_entity_poly.type
_entity_poly.pdbx_seq_one_letter_code
_entity_poly.pdbx_strand_id
1 'polypeptide(L)'
;MSTISRTLSNLRKDYFVQMLYIGDTKAGRLIGTDRAGNKFFENNEELPLRTRWVEYAKHDYDVAHIEPGWHAWISYSVDKPPTEDPLLQAGVRAFEPSRALPNL
;
A
#
# COMPACT_ATOMS: atom_id res chain seq x y z
N MET A 1 17.85 4.20 3.98
CA MET A 1 18.52 5.46 4.41
C MET A 1 18.40 6.52 3.31
N SER A 2 18.22 7.80 3.66
CA SER A 2 18.07 8.90 2.70
C SER A 2 19.41 9.28 2.07
N THR A 3 19.85 8.53 1.06
CA THR A 3 21.03 8.85 0.26
C THR A 3 20.62 9.26 -1.15
N ILE A 4 21.42 10.16 -1.75
CA ILE A 4 21.23 10.58 -3.15
C ILE A 4 21.34 9.35 -4.07
N SER A 5 22.28 8.44 -3.78
CA SER A 5 22.45 7.18 -4.52
C SER A 5 21.18 6.33 -4.54
N ARG A 6 20.50 6.15 -3.39
CA ARG A 6 19.23 5.41 -3.33
C ARG A 6 18.14 6.09 -4.17
N THR A 7 18.05 7.42 -4.08
CA THR A 7 17.05 8.20 -4.83
C THR A 7 17.26 8.06 -6.34
N LEU A 8 18.52 8.07 -6.78
CA LEU A 8 18.89 7.90 -8.19
C LEU A 8 18.68 6.46 -8.67
N SER A 9 18.95 5.46 -7.82
CA SER A 9 18.71 4.05 -8.12
C SER A 9 17.22 3.73 -8.28
N ASN A 10 16.37 4.41 -7.50
CA ASN A 10 14.92 4.23 -7.53
C ASN A 10 14.22 5.07 -8.61
N LEU A 11 14.97 5.77 -9.47
CA LEU A 11 14.40 6.58 -10.55
C LEU A 11 13.79 5.67 -11.62
N ARG A 12 12.47 5.44 -11.52
CA ARG A 12 11.66 4.64 -12.45
C ARG A 12 10.59 5.50 -13.12
N LYS A 13 9.79 4.90 -14.01
CA LYS A 13 8.66 5.58 -14.69
C LYS A 13 7.70 6.28 -13.70
N ASP A 14 7.52 5.70 -12.51
CA ASP A 14 6.60 6.20 -11.49
C ASP A 14 7.22 7.27 -10.56
N TYR A 15 8.47 7.70 -10.83
CA TYR A 15 9.20 8.68 -10.03
C TYR A 15 8.39 9.96 -9.74
N PHE A 16 7.80 10.56 -10.78
CA PHE A 16 7.06 11.81 -10.64
C PHE A 16 5.81 11.64 -9.79
N VAL A 17 5.11 10.53 -9.96
CA VAL A 17 3.91 10.19 -9.18
C VAL A 17 4.30 10.01 -7.72
N GLN A 18 5.31 9.18 -7.44
CA GLN A 18 5.76 8.96 -6.07
C GLN A 18 6.26 10.24 -5.40
N MET A 19 6.93 11.13 -6.13
CA MET A 19 7.37 12.41 -5.60
C MET A 19 6.18 13.33 -5.25
N LEU A 20 5.13 13.34 -6.05
CA LEU A 20 3.94 14.18 -5.82
C LEU A 20 3.09 13.68 -4.64
N TYR A 21 3.00 12.37 -4.43
CA TYR A 21 2.11 11.79 -3.42
C TYR A 21 2.84 11.39 -2.12
N ILE A 22 3.95 10.66 -2.24
CA ILE A 22 4.70 10.11 -1.10
C ILE A 22 5.80 11.08 -0.66
N GLY A 23 6.28 11.95 -1.56
CA GLY A 23 7.44 12.82 -1.32
C GLY A 23 8.77 12.07 -1.26
N ASP A 24 8.80 10.82 -1.72
CA ASP A 24 9.97 9.94 -1.64
C ASP A 24 9.93 8.90 -2.77
N THR A 25 11.11 8.59 -3.32
CA THR A 25 11.26 7.53 -4.32
C THR A 25 11.37 6.18 -3.64
N LYS A 26 10.38 5.32 -3.83
CA LYS A 26 10.36 3.97 -3.27
C LYS A 26 10.34 2.93 -4.37
N ALA A 27 11.12 1.88 -4.20
CA ALA A 27 11.14 0.72 -5.07
C ALA A 27 10.90 -0.53 -4.25
N GLY A 28 9.97 -1.38 -4.68
CA GLY A 28 9.63 -2.62 -3.99
C GLY A 28 8.78 -3.53 -4.85
N ARG A 29 8.45 -4.69 -4.29
CA ARG A 29 7.57 -5.68 -4.91
C ARG A 29 6.11 -5.30 -4.68
N LEU A 30 5.29 -5.35 -5.73
CA LEU A 30 3.85 -5.26 -5.60
C LEU A 30 3.33 -6.52 -4.89
N ILE A 31 2.72 -6.33 -3.72
CA ILE A 31 2.12 -7.39 -2.91
C ILE A 31 0.69 -7.65 -3.36
N GLY A 32 -0.07 -6.59 -3.62
CA GLY A 32 -1.43 -6.73 -4.12
C GLY A 32 -2.14 -5.40 -4.32
N THR A 33 -3.42 -5.48 -4.64
CA THR A 33 -4.30 -4.34 -4.86
C THR A 33 -5.61 -4.60 -4.16
N ASP A 34 -6.15 -3.58 -3.48
CA ASP A 34 -7.45 -3.67 -2.83
C ASP A 34 -8.61 -3.42 -3.80
N ARG A 35 -9.86 -3.57 -3.34
CA ARG A 35 -11.04 -3.30 -4.19
C ARG A 35 -11.22 -1.82 -4.53
N ALA A 36 -10.57 -0.90 -3.81
CA ALA A 36 -10.56 0.53 -4.12
C ALA A 36 -9.52 0.89 -5.20
N GLY A 37 -8.64 -0.05 -5.57
CA GLY A 37 -7.58 0.12 -6.56
C GLY A 37 -6.24 0.58 -5.96
N ASN A 38 -6.14 0.70 -4.63
CA ASN A 38 -4.89 1.07 -3.97
C ASN A 38 -3.90 -0.09 -4.08
N LYS A 39 -2.65 0.22 -4.40
CA LYS A 39 -1.58 -0.76 -4.61
C LYS A 39 -0.66 -0.80 -3.40
N PHE A 40 -0.34 -1.99 -2.92
CA PHE A 40 0.46 -2.22 -1.72
C PHE A 40 1.80 -2.82 -2.09
N PHE A 41 2.88 -2.28 -1.55
CA PHE A 41 4.25 -2.68 -1.87
C PHE A 41 5.06 -3.00 -0.63
N GLU A 42 6.08 -3.85 -0.79
CA GLU A 42 7.04 -4.17 0.26
C GLU A 42 8.49 -4.15 -0.25
N ASN A 43 9.40 -3.67 0.59
CA ASN A 43 10.85 -3.77 0.45
C ASN A 43 11.54 -3.83 1.82
N ASN A 44 12.16 -4.96 2.14
CA ASN A 44 12.84 -5.22 3.42
C ASN A 44 14.24 -4.58 3.54
N GLU A 45 14.74 -3.94 2.48
CA GLU A 45 16.00 -3.19 2.50
C GLU A 45 15.85 -1.77 3.08
N GLU A 46 14.60 -1.31 3.26
CA GLU A 46 14.30 -0.02 3.88
C GLU A 46 14.36 -0.09 5.41
N LEU A 47 14.35 1.08 6.05
CA LEU A 47 14.35 1.18 7.51
C LEU A 47 13.08 0.52 8.10
N PRO A 48 13.14 0.01 9.35
CA PRO A 48 11.95 -0.50 10.04
C PRO A 48 10.79 0.51 9.97
N LEU A 49 9.57 -0.01 9.81
CA LEU A 49 8.33 0.76 9.63
C LEU A 49 8.23 1.57 8.32
N ARG A 50 9.22 1.47 7.42
CA ARG A 50 9.19 2.05 6.07
C ARG A 50 9.29 1.00 4.97
N THR A 51 9.26 -0.28 5.34
CA THR A 51 9.35 -1.39 4.40
C THR A 51 8.06 -1.62 3.62
N ARG A 52 6.91 -1.16 4.14
CA ARG A 52 5.59 -1.26 3.49
C ARG A 52 5.05 0.11 3.15
N TRP A 53 4.43 0.26 1.99
CA TRP A 53 3.72 1.48 1.62
C TRP A 53 2.56 1.20 0.67
N VAL A 54 1.71 2.21 0.52
CA VAL A 54 0.55 2.21 -0.38
C VAL A 54 0.71 3.30 -1.42
N GLU A 55 0.33 3.00 -2.64
CA GLU A 55 0.07 3.97 -3.70
C GLU A 55 -1.44 4.04 -3.91
N TYR A 56 -2.06 5.14 -3.51
CA TYR A 56 -3.50 5.32 -3.61
C TYR A 56 -3.96 5.47 -5.07
N ALA A 57 -5.13 4.93 -5.38
CA ALA A 57 -5.74 5.09 -6.71
C ALA A 57 -6.29 6.50 -6.94
N LYS A 58 -6.73 7.17 -5.85
CA LYS A 58 -7.31 8.52 -5.89
C LYS A 58 -6.27 9.57 -5.55
N HIS A 59 -6.39 10.75 -6.19
CA HIS A 59 -5.54 11.91 -5.90
C HIS A 59 -5.85 12.52 -4.52
N ASP A 60 -7.12 12.64 -4.18
CA ASP A 60 -7.57 13.04 -2.84
C ASP A 60 -7.56 11.81 -1.94
N TYR A 61 -6.36 11.44 -1.49
CA TYR A 61 -6.15 10.21 -0.74
C TYR A 61 -6.40 10.41 0.76
N ASP A 62 -7.02 9.41 1.38
CA ASP A 62 -7.21 9.30 2.82
C ASP A 62 -6.86 7.87 3.25
N VAL A 63 -6.34 7.71 4.46
CA VAL A 63 -6.09 6.42 5.10
C VAL A 63 -7.37 5.60 5.21
N ALA A 64 -8.52 6.26 5.38
CA ALA A 64 -9.83 5.61 5.38
C ALA A 64 -10.21 4.94 4.04
N HIS A 65 -9.46 5.20 2.95
CA HIS A 65 -9.63 4.51 1.68
C HIS A 65 -9.00 3.11 1.66
N ILE A 66 -8.20 2.74 2.67
CA ILE A 66 -7.57 1.43 2.78
C ILE A 66 -8.56 0.42 3.35
N GLU A 67 -8.67 -0.76 2.74
CA GLU A 67 -9.50 -1.83 3.28
C GLU A 67 -8.96 -2.40 4.61
N PRO A 68 -9.82 -2.90 5.51
CA PRO A 68 -9.41 -3.30 6.86
C PRO A 68 -8.28 -4.34 6.91
N GLY A 69 -8.31 -5.36 6.04
CA GLY A 69 -7.24 -6.37 5.98
C GLY A 69 -5.90 -5.79 5.54
N TRP A 70 -5.92 -4.87 4.57
CA TRP A 70 -4.73 -4.16 4.10
C TRP A 70 -4.23 -3.16 5.13
N HIS A 71 -5.13 -2.53 5.90
CA HIS A 71 -4.79 -1.65 7.01
C HIS A 71 -4.03 -2.41 8.11
N ALA A 72 -4.50 -3.61 8.50
CA ALA A 72 -3.80 -4.44 9.46
C ALA A 72 -2.37 -4.81 8.98
N TRP A 73 -2.24 -5.14 7.69
CA TRP A 73 -0.95 -5.54 7.11
C TRP A 73 0.03 -4.36 6.98
N ILE A 74 -0.41 -3.20 6.48
CA ILE A 74 0.46 -2.03 6.32
C ILE A 74 0.90 -1.45 7.67
N SER A 75 0.09 -1.62 8.72
CA SER A 75 0.41 -1.25 10.10
C SER A 75 1.22 -2.30 10.86
N TYR A 76 1.76 -3.33 10.18
CA TYR A 76 2.55 -4.41 10.81
C TYR A 76 1.82 -5.16 11.93
N SER A 77 0.48 -5.15 11.95
CA SER A 77 -0.30 -5.93 12.92
C SER A 77 -0.36 -7.41 12.54
N VAL A 78 -0.19 -7.70 11.25
CA VAL A 78 -0.14 -9.06 10.70
C VAL A 78 1.01 -9.17 9.70
N ASP A 79 1.62 -10.36 9.64
CA ASP A 79 2.72 -10.64 8.72
C ASP A 79 2.22 -10.89 7.30
N LYS A 80 1.14 -11.68 7.17
CA LYS A 80 0.58 -12.10 5.89
C LYS A 80 -0.40 -11.06 5.35
N PRO A 81 -0.30 -10.67 4.07
CA PRO A 81 -1.26 -9.78 3.43
C PRO A 81 -2.60 -10.48 3.14
N PRO A 82 -3.67 -9.72 2.84
CA PRO A 82 -4.97 -10.29 2.41
C PRO A 82 -4.89 -11.18 1.16
N THR A 83 -3.87 -11.04 0.34
CA THR A 83 -3.63 -11.93 -0.82
C THR A 83 -3.24 -13.34 -0.40
N GLU A 84 -2.67 -13.52 0.79
CA GLU A 84 -2.18 -14.81 1.29
C GLU A 84 -3.01 -15.38 2.44
N ASP A 85 -3.62 -14.52 3.26
CA ASP A 85 -4.46 -14.95 4.38
C ASP A 85 -5.97 -14.83 4.03
N PRO A 86 -6.68 -15.97 3.88
CA PRO A 86 -8.11 -15.97 3.59
C PRO A 86 -8.97 -15.26 4.65
N LEU A 87 -8.50 -15.17 5.91
CA LEU A 87 -9.24 -14.50 6.98
C LEU A 87 -9.26 -12.97 6.84
N LEU A 88 -8.29 -12.42 6.10
CA LEU A 88 -8.14 -10.98 5.84
C LEU A 88 -8.78 -10.55 4.52
N GLN A 89 -9.26 -11.50 3.71
CA GLN A 89 -9.92 -11.20 2.43
C GLN A 89 -11.29 -10.57 2.64
N ALA A 90 -11.52 -9.46 1.94
CA ALA A 90 -12.81 -8.79 1.91
C ALA A 90 -13.69 -9.33 0.76
N GLY A 91 -15.01 -9.31 0.94
CA GLY A 91 -15.99 -9.79 -0.03
C GLY A 91 -16.35 -11.28 0.09
N VAL A 92 -15.83 -11.97 1.11
CA VAL A 92 -16.14 -13.39 1.36
C VAL A 92 -17.45 -13.55 2.14
N ARG A 93 -17.82 -12.55 2.95
CA ARG A 93 -18.99 -12.64 3.83
C ARG A 93 -20.22 -12.05 3.16
N ALA A 94 -21.38 -12.69 3.35
CA ALA A 94 -22.62 -12.29 2.71
C ALA A 94 -23.10 -10.87 3.06
N PHE A 95 -22.71 -10.33 4.22
CA PHE A 95 -23.09 -8.98 4.66
C PHE A 95 -22.12 -7.89 4.19
N GLU A 96 -20.97 -8.26 3.62
CA GLU A 96 -19.96 -7.28 3.22
C GLU A 96 -20.39 -6.55 1.94
N PRO A 97 -20.19 -5.23 1.86
CA PRO A 97 -20.48 -4.49 0.63
C PRO A 97 -19.56 -4.98 -0.49
N SER A 98 -20.08 -5.02 -1.72
CA SER A 98 -19.33 -5.45 -2.91
C SER A 98 -18.16 -4.52 -3.25
N ARG A 99 -18.28 -3.23 -2.92
CA ARG A 99 -17.27 -2.19 -3.14
C ARG A 99 -16.70 -1.67 -1.82
N ALA A 100 -15.50 -1.09 -1.88
CA ALA A 100 -14.92 -0.37 -0.75
C ALA A 100 -15.77 0.88 -0.42
N LEU A 101 -16.09 1.05 0.86
CA LEU A 101 -16.86 2.17 1.39
C LEU A 101 -15.98 2.94 2.39
N PRO A 102 -15.41 4.08 1.99
CA PRO A 102 -14.64 4.93 2.88
C PRO A 102 -15.53 5.80 3.78
N ASN A 103 -14.90 6.62 4.61
CA ASN A 103 -15.56 7.73 5.31
C ASN A 103 -16.22 8.71 4.32
N LEU A 104 -17.24 9.43 4.82
CA LEU A 104 -18.00 10.46 4.09
C LEU A 104 -17.35 11.84 4.25
#